data_AF-A0A1C3ISG5-F1
#
_entry.id   AF-A0A1C3ISG5-F1
#
_cell.length_a   1.000
_cell.length_b   1.000
_cell.length_c   1.000
_cell.angle_alpha   90.00
_cell.angle_beta   90.00
_cell.angle_gamma   90.00
#
_symmetry.space_group_name_H-M   'P 1'
#
loop_
_entity.id
_entity.type
_entity.pdbx_description
1 polymer ?
#
loop_
_entity_poly.entity_id
_entity_poly.type
_entity_poly.pdbx_seq_one_letter_code
_entity_poly.pdbx_strand_id
1 'polypeptide(L)' 'MKAVRNSSNCIDVIIRGSNTPSKVSMNLKKLEKSIFDNVRLSFELEGHKISDADWKRIANASNRLAALI' A
#
# COMPACT_ATOMS: atom_id res chain seq x y z
N MET A 1 -8.35 -31.58 7.33
CA MET A 1 -7.57 -30.58 8.09
C MET A 1 -7.70 -29.25 7.39
N LYS A 2 -8.31 -28.24 8.03
CA LYS A 2 -8.45 -26.88 7.47
C LYS A 2 -7.06 -26.26 7.36
N ALA A 3 -6.65 -25.86 6.16
CA ALA A 3 -5.44 -25.06 5.99
C ALA A 3 -5.59 -23.75 6.79
N VAL A 4 -4.78 -23.60 7.82
CA VAL A 4 -4.63 -22.33 8.54
C VAL A 4 -3.98 -21.38 7.54
N ARG A 5 -4.75 -20.42 7.02
CA ARG A 5 -4.21 -19.29 6.26
C ARG A 5 -3.39 -18.46 7.24
N ASN A 6 -2.12 -18.78 7.38
CA ASN A 6 -1.17 -17.89 8.00
C ASN A 6 -0.94 -16.75 6.99
N SER A 7 -1.80 -15.74 7.02
CA SER A 7 -1.60 -14.49 6.29
C SER A 7 -0.41 -13.79 6.92
N SER A 8 0.80 -14.20 6.54
CA SER A 8 2.01 -13.50 6.89
C SER A 8 1.85 -12.04 6.43
N ASN A 9 1.73 -11.11 7.38
CA ASN A 9 1.58 -9.66 7.18
C ASN A 9 2.82 -9.01 6.52
N CYS A 10 3.60 -9.80 5.78
CA CYS A 10 4.81 -9.39 5.09
C CYS A 10 4.72 -9.74 3.61
N ILE A 11 5.13 -8.80 2.78
CA ILE A 11 5.35 -8.97 1.34
C ILE A 11 6.86 -9.02 1.11
N ASP A 12 7.29 -9.97 0.31
CA ASP A 12 8.65 -10.03 -0.21
C ASP A 12 8.72 -9.31 -1.55
N VAL A 13 9.41 -8.18 -1.59
CA VAL A 13 9.67 -7.43 -2.82
C VAL A 13 10.99 -7.89 -3.41
N ILE A 14 10.97 -8.36 -4.66
CA ILE A 14 12.18 -8.74 -5.40
C ILE A 14 12.57 -7.58 -6.32
N ILE A 15 13.71 -6.96 -6.04
CA ILE A 15 14.28 -5.88 -6.85
C ILE A 15 15.24 -6.50 -7.87
N ARG A 16 14.94 -6.34 -9.15
CA ARG A 16 15.73 -6.84 -10.28
C ARG A 16 16.40 -5.66 -10.98
N GLY A 17 17.67 -5.79 -11.37
CA GLY A 17 18.45 -4.73 -12.02
C GLY A 17 19.95 -4.72 -11.69
N SER A 18 20.35 -5.44 -10.64
CA SER A 18 21.75 -5.73 -10.28
C SER A 18 22.14 -7.17 -10.66
N ASN A 19 23.45 -7.45 -10.72
CA ASN A 19 23.99 -8.81 -10.96
C ASN A 19 23.47 -9.86 -9.96
N THR A 20 23.02 -9.42 -8.78
CA THR A 20 22.32 -10.26 -7.80
C THR A 20 20.97 -9.63 -7.48
N PRO A 21 19.83 -10.33 -7.71
CA PRO A 21 18.52 -9.85 -7.28
C PRO A 21 18.47 -9.70 -5.76
N SER A 22 17.96 -8.57 -5.30
CA SER A 22 17.80 -8.29 -3.87
C SER A 22 16.36 -8.56 -3.44
N LYS A 23 16.19 -9.15 -2.26
CA LYS A 23 14.89 -9.39 -1.63
C LYS A 23 14.73 -8.47 -0.43
N VAL A 24 13.64 -7.73 -0.37
CA VAL A 24 13.26 -6.89 0.77
C VAL A 24 11.92 -7.35 1.29
N SER A 25 11.88 -7.88 2.51
CA SER A 25 10.64 -8.21 3.20
C SER A 25 10.07 -6.95 3.88
N MET A 26 8.82 -6.63 3.59
CA MET A 26 8.14 -5.43 4.04
C MET A 26 6.83 -5.79 4.73
N ASN A 27 6.48 -5.09 5.80
CA ASN A 27 5.15 -5.26 6.39
C ASN A 27 4.08 -4.70 5.44
N LEU A 28 3.07 -5.52 5.11
CA LEU A 28 1.99 -5.18 4.18
C LEU A 28 1.30 -3.87 4.55
N LYS A 29 0.91 -3.70 5.83
CA LYS A 29 0.23 -2.47 6.30
C LYS A 29 1.10 -1.22 6.16
N LYS A 30 2.42 -1.36 6.40
CA LYS A 30 3.35 -0.25 6.19
C LYS A 30 3.47 0.11 4.71
N LEU A 31 3.49 -0.90 3.83
CA LEU A 31 3.55 -0.69 2.39
C LEU A 31 2.26 -0.03 1.87
N GLU A 32 1.09 -0.54 2.26
CA GLU A 32 -0.21 0.05 1.92
C GLU A 32 -0.29 1.51 2.32
N LYS A 33 0.13 1.83 3.56
CA LYS A 33 0.20 3.21 4.04
C LYS A 33 1.15 4.04 3.17
N SER A 34 2.35 3.55 2.89
CA SER A 34 3.33 4.27 2.08
C SER A 34 2.86 4.53 0.65
N ILE A 35 2.18 3.56 0.02
CA ILE A 35 1.57 3.73 -1.30
C ILE A 35 0.51 4.83 -1.22
N PHE A 36 -0.37 4.77 -0.22
CA PHE A 36 -1.43 5.74 -0.06
C PHE A 36 -0.88 7.16 0.17
N ASP A 37 0.12 7.30 1.03
CA ASP A 37 0.80 8.57 1.29
C ASP A 37 1.48 9.12 0.01
N ASN A 38 2.10 8.25 -0.80
CA ASN A 38 2.70 8.65 -2.08
C ASN A 38 1.65 9.12 -3.10
N VAL A 39 0.48 8.47 -3.16
CA VAL A 39 -0.62 8.93 -4.04
C VAL A 39 -1.08 10.33 -3.62
N ARG A 40 -1.20 10.60 -2.31
CA ARG A 40 -1.51 11.96 -1.81
C ARG A 40 -0.49 12.97 -2.30
N LEU A 41 0.79 12.66 -2.11
CA LEU A 41 1.89 13.53 -2.51
C LEU A 41 1.89 13.78 -4.02
N SER A 42 1.62 12.76 -4.85
CA SER A 42 1.51 12.92 -6.30
C SER A 42 0.45 13.94 -6.69
N PHE A 43 -0.74 13.88 -6.07
CA PHE A 43 -1.78 14.90 -6.29
C PHE A 43 -1.33 16.30 -5.87
N GLU A 44 -0.66 16.42 -4.72
CA GLU A 44 -0.14 17.70 -4.24
C GLU A 44 0.94 18.27 -5.20
N LEU A 45 1.81 17.42 -5.75
CA LEU A 45 2.83 17.80 -6.74
C LEU A 45 2.21 18.23 -8.09
N GLU A 46 1.07 17.66 -8.47
CA GLU A 46 0.28 18.08 -9.63
C GLU A 46 -0.50 19.38 -9.37
N GLY A 47 -0.42 19.94 -8.16
CA GLY A 47 -1.07 21.20 -7.77
C GLY A 47 -2.48 21.03 -7.22
N HIS A 48 -2.94 19.79 -7.01
CA HIS A 48 -4.24 19.53 -6.40
C HIS A 48 -4.16 19.69 -4.87
N LYS A 49 -4.94 20.65 -4.34
CA LYS A 49 -5.12 20.79 -2.89
C LYS A 49 -6.26 19.90 -2.43
N ILE A 50 -5.93 18.74 -1.87
CA ILE A 50 -6.91 17.84 -1.26
C ILE A 50 -6.96 18.12 0.24
N SER A 51 -8.14 18.42 0.76
CA SER A 51 -8.33 18.62 2.19
C SER A 51 -8.15 17.31 2.96
N ASP A 52 -7.74 17.37 4.23
CA ASP A 52 -7.65 16.16 5.07
C ASP A 52 -8.99 15.43 5.20
N ALA A 53 -10.11 16.17 5.18
CA ALA A 53 -11.45 15.60 5.23
C ALA A 53 -11.78 14.80 3.96
N ASP A 54 -11.44 15.33 2.78
CA ASP A 54 -11.66 14.64 1.52
C ASP A 54 -10.71 13.46 1.34
N TRP A 55 -9.45 13.62 1.76
CA TRP A 55 -8.49 12.51 1.76
C TRP A 55 -8.96 11.35 2.64
N LYS A 56 -9.52 11.66 3.82
CA LYS A 56 -10.12 10.66 4.72
C LYS A 56 -11.31 9.94 4.09
N ARG A 57 -12.13 10.63 3.28
CA ARG A 57 -13.24 10.00 2.54
C ARG A 57 -12.72 9.02 1.48
N ILE A 58 -11.69 9.41 0.72
CA ILE A 58 -11.03 8.54 -0.27
C ILE A 58 -10.44 7.30 0.42
N ALA A 59 -9.73 7.50 1.54
CA ALA A 59 -9.17 6.39 2.33
C ALA A 59 -10.25 5.41 2.79
N ASN A 60 -11.39 5.92 3.30
CA ASN A 60 -12.49 5.07 3.74
C ASN A 60 -13.15 4.31 2.57
N ALA A 61 -13.32 4.96 1.41
CA ALA A 61 -13.83 4.31 0.21
C ALA A 61 -12.89 3.20 -0.28
N SER A 62 -11.58 3.45 -0.30
CA SER A 62 -10.55 2.46 -0.64
C SER A 62 -10.59 1.24 0.30
N ASN A 63 -10.67 1.47 1.61
CA ASN A 63 -10.80 0.40 2.60
C ASN A 63 -12.07 -0.43 2.40
N ARG A 64 -13.20 0.21 2.07
CA ARG A 64 -14.46 -0.49 1.78
C ARG A 64 -14.36 -1.33 0.50
N LEU A 65 -13.67 -0.84 -0.53
CA LEU A 65 -13.44 -1.58 -1.76
C LEU A 65 -12.53 -2.80 -1.53
N ALA A 66 -11.43 -2.61 -0.79
CA ALA A 66 -10.52 -3.70 -0.43
C ALA A 66 -11.21 -4.79 0.40
N ALA A 67 -12.22 -4.46 1.21
CA ALA A 67 -12.98 -5.43 2.00
C ALA A 67 -13.94 -6.30 1.15
N LEU A 68 -14.18 -5.96 -0.12
CA LEU A 68 -15.06 -6.71 -1.02
C LEU A 68 -14.31 -7.70 -1.92
N ILE A 69 -12.98 -7.69 -1.90
CA ILE A 69 -12.07 -8.46 -2.77
C ILE A 69 -11.29 -9.45 -1.90
#